data_AF-A0A329VDI6-F1
#
_entry.id   AF-A0A329VDI6-F1
#
_cell.length_a   1.000
_cell.length_b   1.000
_cell.length_c   1.000
_cell.angle_alpha   90.00
_cell.angle_beta   90.00
_cell.angle_gamma   90.00
#
_symmetry.space_group_name_H-M   'P 1'
#
loop_
_entity.id
_entity.type
_entity.pdbx_description
1 polymer ?
#
loop_
_entity_poly.entity_id
_entity_poly.type
_entity_poly.pdbx_seq_one_letter_code
_entity_poly.pdbx_strand_id
1 'polypeptide(L)'
;MNKRDNVVPIRSDLPFKTGGNSGDGGSNDMLEIRVKKLEDDLNLIKTDLAIMKANYATKEDIASVRIEVHQSIATQTKWIAATMLGITGLAIGIAKLVF
;
A
#
# COMPACT_ATOMS: atom_id res chain seq x y z
N MET A 1 12.08 -53.03 11.62
CA MET A 1 10.75 -52.43 11.40
C MET A 1 10.37 -52.70 9.95
N ASN A 2 9.38 -53.55 9.70
CA ASN A 2 8.98 -53.94 8.34
C ASN A 2 7.99 -52.92 7.79
N LYS A 3 8.17 -52.54 6.52
CA LYS A 3 7.45 -51.45 5.85
C LYS A 3 5.93 -51.70 5.66
N ARG A 4 5.40 -52.82 6.17
CA ARG A 4 4.00 -53.25 6.03
C ARG A 4 3.17 -52.95 7.28
N ASP A 5 3.80 -52.56 8.38
CA ASP A 5 3.12 -52.40 9.67
C ASP A 5 2.48 -51.00 9.82
N ASN A 6 2.62 -50.13 8.82
CA ASN A 6 2.05 -48.78 8.77
C ASN A 6 1.09 -48.59 7.59
N VAL A 7 0.12 -49.50 7.47
CA VAL A 7 -0.97 -49.35 6.50
C VAL A 7 -2.29 -49.48 7.24
N VAL A 8 -3.07 -48.40 7.25
CA VAL A 8 -4.41 -48.38 7.85
C VAL A 8 -5.33 -49.26 6.98
N PRO A 9 -6.09 -50.21 7.54
CA PRO A 9 -7.00 -51.03 6.75
C PRO A 9 -8.12 -50.16 6.16
N ILE A 10 -8.30 -50.23 4.84
CA ILE A 10 -9.40 -49.57 4.14
C ILE A 10 -10.69 -50.29 4.55
N ARG A 11 -11.55 -49.56 5.25
CA ARG A 11 -12.90 -49.98 5.65
C ARG A 11 -13.78 -50.19 4.40
N SER A 12 -14.13 -51.43 4.10
CA SER A 12 -14.95 -51.83 2.93
C SER A 12 -16.46 -51.70 3.14
N ASP A 13 -16.88 -51.26 4.33
CA ASP A 13 -18.26 -51.05 4.77
C ASP A 13 -18.81 -49.65 4.44
N LEU A 14 -18.01 -48.78 3.83
CA LEU A 14 -18.52 -47.56 3.22
C LEU A 14 -19.09 -47.90 1.83
N PRO A 15 -20.31 -47.44 1.49
CA PRO A 15 -20.86 -47.64 0.16
C PRO A 15 -19.99 -46.88 -0.85
N PHE A 16 -19.01 -47.57 -1.44
CA PHE A 16 -18.30 -47.10 -2.62
C PHE A 16 -19.30 -47.17 -3.77
N LYS A 17 -19.98 -46.04 -4.03
CA LYS A 17 -20.62 -45.82 -5.33
C LYS A 17 -19.49 -45.76 -6.36
N THR A 18 -19.18 -46.89 -6.98
CA THR A 18 -18.56 -46.92 -8.30
C THR A 18 -19.55 -46.31 -9.27
N GLY A 19 -19.59 -44.98 -9.33
CA GLY A 19 -20.32 -44.23 -10.34
C GLY A 19 -19.60 -44.36 -11.67
N GLY A 20 -19.74 -45.52 -12.31
CA GLY A 20 -19.41 -45.66 -13.72
C GLY A 20 -20.44 -44.90 -14.54
N ASN A 21 -20.08 -43.71 -15.00
CA ASN A 21 -20.56 -43.21 -16.29
C ASN A 21 -19.50 -42.29 -16.89
N SER A 22 -18.81 -42.82 -17.90
CA SER A 22 -17.91 -42.09 -18.78
C SER A 22 -18.65 -40.92 -19.43
N GLY A 23 -18.09 -39.73 -19.28
CA GLY A 23 -18.54 -38.49 -19.92
C GLY A 23 -17.37 -37.53 -19.97
N ASP A 24 -16.54 -37.69 -20.99
CA ASP A 24 -15.47 -36.80 -21.41
C ASP A 24 -16.04 -35.38 -21.64
N GLY A 25 -15.79 -34.46 -20.72
CA GLY A 25 -16.33 -33.09 -20.77
C GLY A 25 -15.80 -32.13 -19.71
N GLY A 26 -14.63 -32.41 -19.10
CA GLY A 26 -14.14 -31.70 -17.91
C GLY A 26 -13.04 -30.66 -18.14
N SER A 27 -12.60 -30.42 -19.39
CA SER A 27 -11.44 -29.57 -19.69
C SER A 27 -11.83 -28.13 -20.03
N ASN A 28 -12.92 -27.94 -20.79
CA ASN A 28 -13.45 -26.64 -21.17
C ASN A 28 -14.08 -25.89 -19.98
N ASP A 29 -14.88 -26.55 -19.14
CA ASP A 29 -15.50 -25.92 -17.96
C ASP A 29 -14.46 -25.34 -16.99
N MET A 30 -13.35 -26.06 -16.78
CA MET A 30 -12.25 -25.57 -15.94
C MET A 30 -11.52 -24.37 -16.56
N LEU A 31 -11.42 -24.32 -17.89
CA LEU A 31 -10.87 -23.16 -18.59
C LEU A 31 -11.79 -21.97 -18.46
N GLU A 32 -13.10 -22.15 -18.65
CA GLU A 32 -14.10 -21.08 -18.49
C GLU A 32 -14.12 -20.49 -17.07
N ILE A 33 -14.05 -21.34 -16.04
CA ILE A 33 -13.96 -20.89 -14.65
C ILE A 33 -12.70 -20.05 -14.41
N ARG A 34 -11.56 -20.49 -14.95
CA ARG A 34 -10.29 -19.75 -14.82
C ARG A 34 -10.32 -18.44 -15.60
N VAL A 35 -10.90 -18.41 -16.80
CA VAL A 35 -11.06 -17.19 -17.60
C VAL A 35 -11.94 -16.20 -16.87
N LYS A 36 -13.09 -16.64 -16.34
CA LYS A 36 -13.97 -15.79 -15.54
C LYS A 36 -13.24 -15.19 -14.34
N LYS A 37 -12.48 -16.01 -13.61
CA LYS A 37 -11.68 -15.50 -12.48
C LYS A 37 -10.65 -14.46 -12.91
N LEU A 38 -9.99 -14.66 -14.06
CA LEU A 38 -9.06 -13.68 -14.61
C LEU A 38 -9.76 -12.38 -15.04
N GLU A 39 -10.96 -12.47 -15.60
CA GLU A 39 -11.76 -11.29 -15.94
C GLU A 39 -12.14 -10.48 -14.70
N ASP A 40 -12.55 -11.16 -13.63
CA ASP A 40 -12.85 -10.55 -12.33
C ASP A 40 -11.60 -9.90 -11.73
N ASP A 41 -10.48 -10.62 -11.67
CA ASP A 41 -9.20 -10.10 -11.14
C ASP A 41 -8.70 -8.90 -11.98
N LEU A 42 -8.84 -8.93 -13.30
CA LEU A 42 -8.49 -7.80 -14.17
C LEU A 42 -9.38 -6.58 -13.93
N ASN A 43 -10.67 -6.77 -13.65
CA ASN A 43 -11.57 -5.67 -13.32
C ASN A 43 -11.22 -5.03 -11.97
N LEU A 44 -10.79 -5.83 -10.99
CA LEU A 44 -10.25 -5.32 -9.73
C LEU A 44 -8.96 -4.51 -9.98
N ILE A 45 -8.00 -5.06 -10.73
CA ILE A 45 -6.74 -4.35 -11.05
C ILE A 45 -6.98 -3.03 -11.78
N LYS A 46 -7.93 -2.99 -12.73
CA LYS A 46 -8.32 -1.75 -13.43
C LYS A 46 -8.84 -0.70 -12.45
N THR A 47 -9.65 -1.12 -11.48
CA THR A 47 -10.20 -0.24 -10.44
C THR A 47 -9.08 0.30 -9.56
N ASP A 48 -8.18 -0.56 -9.09
CA ASP A 48 -7.04 -0.17 -8.26
C ASP A 48 -6.08 0.77 -9.01
N LEU A 49 -5.84 0.52 -10.30
CA LEU A 49 -5.04 1.40 -11.15
C LEU A 49 -5.68 2.78 -11.33
N ALA A 50 -7.01 2.85 -11.47
CA ALA A 50 -7.72 4.12 -11.56
C ALA A 50 -7.56 4.92 -10.26
N ILE A 51 -7.72 4.28 -9.10
CA ILE A 51 -7.53 4.90 -7.78
C ILE A 51 -6.08 5.35 -7.60
N MET A 52 -5.11 4.51 -7.95
CA MET A 52 -3.69 4.83 -7.87
C MET A 52 -3.34 6.04 -8.74
N LYS A 53 -3.82 6.07 -9.99
CA LYS A 53 -3.59 7.19 -10.90
C LYS A 53 -4.24 8.48 -10.42
N ALA A 54 -5.39 8.40 -9.74
CA ALA A 54 -6.08 9.56 -9.21
C ALA A 54 -5.40 10.15 -7.95
N ASN A 55 -4.67 9.35 -7.17
CA ASN A 55 -4.15 9.75 -5.86
C ASN A 55 -2.61 9.76 -5.75
N TYR A 56 -1.87 9.23 -6.73
CA TYR A 56 -0.42 9.21 -6.62
C TYR A 56 0.16 10.63 -6.77
N ALA A 57 1.13 10.96 -5.92
CA ALA A 57 1.93 12.17 -6.08
C ALA A 57 3.00 11.94 -7.15
N THR A 58 3.12 12.88 -8.08
CA THR A 58 4.22 12.91 -9.05
C THR A 58 5.51 13.40 -8.39
N LYS A 59 6.66 13.14 -9.03
CA LYS A 59 7.93 13.71 -8.58
C LYS A 59 7.92 15.24 -8.59
N GLU A 60 7.15 15.83 -9.52
CA GLU A 60 6.97 17.27 -9.64
C GLU A 60 6.18 17.83 -8.45
N ASP A 61 5.07 17.19 -8.05
CA ASP A 61 4.30 17.59 -6.87
C ASP A 61 5.18 17.57 -5.61
N ILE A 62 6.00 16.53 -5.45
CA ILE A 62 6.94 16.42 -4.32
C ILE A 62 8.00 17.53 -4.37
N ALA A 63 8.52 17.85 -5.56
CA ALA A 63 9.51 18.91 -5.73
C ALA A 63 8.91 20.30 -5.45
N SER A 64 7.69 20.55 -5.90
CA SER A 64 6.93 21.78 -5.62
C SER A 64 6.73 21.95 -4.11
N VAL A 65 6.20 20.93 -3.41
CA VAL A 65 6.02 20.98 -1.95
C VAL A 65 7.33 21.23 -1.22
N ARG A 66 8.43 20.58 -1.64
CA ARG A 66 9.76 20.81 -1.07
C ARG A 66 10.18 22.27 -1.20
N ILE A 67 9.99 22.87 -2.37
CA ILE A 67 10.34 24.28 -2.62
C ILE A 67 9.50 25.19 -1.74
N GLU A 68 8.19 24.99 -1.70
CA GLU A 68 7.26 25.80 -0.89
C GLU A 68 7.58 25.72 0.61
N VAL A 69 7.89 24.53 1.12
CA VAL A 69 8.31 24.32 2.51
C VAL A 69 9.61 25.07 2.79
N HIS A 70 10.63 24.95 1.94
CA HIS A 70 11.89 25.67 2.14
C HIS A 70 11.71 27.19 2.07
N GLN A 71 10.91 27.69 1.13
CA GLN A 71 10.63 29.13 0.99
C GLN A 71 9.85 29.68 2.19
N SER A 72 8.83 28.96 2.66
CA SER A 72 8.03 29.38 3.81
C SER A 72 8.85 29.38 5.11
N ILE A 73 9.71 28.39 5.31
CA ILE A 73 10.65 28.34 6.44
C ILE A 73 11.65 29.51 6.36
N ALA A 74 12.25 29.74 5.19
CA ALA A 74 13.23 30.81 5.02
C ALA A 74 12.61 32.20 5.26
N THR A 75 11.41 32.43 4.73
CA THR A 75 10.67 33.68 4.91
C THR A 75 10.37 33.93 6.39
N GLN A 76 9.86 32.93 7.10
CA GLN A 76 9.57 33.05 8.53
C GLN A 76 10.83 33.28 9.35
N THR A 77 11.89 32.50 9.10
CA THR A 77 13.16 32.60 9.83
C THR A 77 13.77 34.00 9.71
N LYS A 78 13.67 34.64 8.54
CA LYS A 78 14.17 36.01 8.33
C LYS A 78 13.50 37.02 9.26
N TRP A 79 12.18 36.99 9.36
CA TRP A 79 11.44 37.91 10.22
C TRP A 79 11.61 37.60 11.70
N ILE A 80 11.66 36.31 12.07
CA ILE A 80 11.96 35.90 13.45
C ILE A 80 13.35 36.40 13.87
N ALA A 81 14.38 36.20 13.04
CA ALA A 81 15.73 36.68 13.34
C ALA A 81 15.78 38.21 13.49
N ALA A 82 15.08 38.95 12.62
CA ALA A 82 14.99 40.40 12.72
C ALA A 82 14.37 40.87 14.04
N THR A 83 13.25 40.25 14.46
CA THR A 83 12.59 40.61 15.73
C THR A 83 13.45 40.28 16.95
N MET A 84 14.15 39.15 16.94
CA MET A 84 15.08 38.78 18.03
C MET A 84 16.20 39.80 18.21
N LEU A 85 16.81 40.23 17.10
CA LEU A 85 17.84 41.27 17.13
C LEU A 85 17.25 42.63 17.56
N GLY A 86 16.05 42.98 17.09
CA GLY A 86 15.37 44.20 17.48
C GLY A 86 15.09 44.27 18.99
N ILE A 87 14.52 43.21 19.56
CA ILE A 87 14.23 43.12 21.01
C ILE A 87 15.53 43.17 21.82
N THR A 88 16.57 42.45 21.38
CA THR A 88 17.87 42.45 22.06
C THR A 88 18.51 43.84 22.02
N GLY A 89 18.48 44.50 20.87
CA GLY A 89 18.98 45.86 20.71
C GLY A 89 18.24 46.87 21.59
N LEU A 90 16.91 46.77 21.68
CA LEU A 90 16.10 47.59 22.58
C LEU A 90 16.45 47.35 24.05
N ALA A 91 16.62 46.08 24.47
CA ALA A 91 16.98 45.74 25.83
C ALA A 91 18.34 46.34 26.23
N ILE A 92 19.34 46.26 25.34
CA ILE A 92 20.66 46.88 25.56
C ILE A 92 20.55 48.41 25.63
N GLY A 93 19.75 49.00 24.74
CA GLY A 93 19.53 50.45 24.73
C GLY A 93 18.91 50.95 26.04
N ILE A 94 17.90 50.25 26.57
CA ILE A 94 17.29 50.58 27.86
C ILE A 94 18.29 50.39 29.00
N ALA A 95 19.05 49.30 29.01
CA ALA A 95 20.05 49.05 30.06
C ALA A 95 21.04 50.22 30.18
N LYS A 96 21.53 50.76 29.05
CA LYS A 96 22.45 51.91 29.05
C LYS A 96 21.82 53.22 29.56
N LEU A 97 20.50 53.38 29.50
CA LEU A 97 19.82 54.57 30.02
C LEU A 97 19.54 54.49 31.52
N VAL A 98 19.49 53.27 32.08
CA VAL A 98 19.15 53.02 33.48
C VAL A 98 20.39 52.85 34.37
N PHE A 99 21.52 52.37 33.83
CA PHE A 99 22.79 52.18 34.52
C PHE A 99 23.85 53.17 34.04
#